data_AF-A0A4Y2GD80-F1
#
_entry.id   AF-A0A4Y2GD80-F1
#
_cell.length_a   1.000
_cell.length_b   1.000
_cell.length_c   1.000
_cell.angle_alpha   90.00
_cell.angle_beta   90.00
_cell.angle_gamma   90.00
#
_symmetry.space_group_name_H-M   'P 1'
#
loop_
_entity.id
_entity.type
_entity.pdbx_description
1 polymer ?
#
loop_
_entity_poly.entity_id
_entity_poly.type
_entity_poly.pdbx_seq_one_letter_code
_entity_poly.pdbx_strand_id
1 'polypeptide(L)'
;MGISPANKEMTNHLPLHSQSTHGVDDRSAFVRSEAPNEFPGLSVKYVRGADPVVKLLDGDGNTQEELSIQKWDTDTVIEFLREHME
;
A
#
# COMPACT_ATOMS: atom_id res chain seq x y z
N MET A 1 8.38 19.98 -21.22
CA MET A 1 8.99 19.36 -20.02
C MET A 1 7.96 18.39 -19.47
N GLY A 2 8.24 17.10 -19.53
CA GLY A 2 7.29 16.04 -19.17
C GLY A 2 7.09 15.97 -17.65
N ILE A 3 5.83 15.88 -17.25
CA ILE A 3 5.41 15.55 -15.88
C ILE A 3 5.99 14.18 -15.51
N SER A 4 6.79 14.13 -14.45
CA SER A 4 7.35 12.90 -13.89
C SER A 4 6.23 12.05 -13.24
N PRO A 5 6.28 10.72 -13.34
CA PRO A 5 5.23 9.87 -12.79
C PRO A 5 5.21 9.96 -11.26
N ALA A 6 4.00 10.03 -10.71
CA ALA A 6 3.71 10.25 -9.30
C ALA A 6 4.31 9.15 -8.40
N ASN A 7 5.10 9.58 -7.41
CA ASN A 7 5.63 8.71 -6.36
C ASN A 7 4.47 8.41 -5.39
N LYS A 8 4.23 7.17 -4.94
CA LYS A 8 3.15 6.85 -3.97
C LYS A 8 3.72 6.02 -2.83
N GLU A 9 3.31 6.24 -1.58
CA GLU A 9 3.80 5.50 -0.39
C GLU A 9 2.64 4.79 0.32
N MET A 10 2.74 3.48 0.58
CA MET A 10 1.78 2.66 1.32
C MET A 10 2.43 2.13 2.60
N THR A 11 1.75 2.14 3.74
CA THR A 11 2.31 1.65 5.01
C THR A 11 1.66 0.33 5.48
N ASN A 12 2.43 -0.74 5.77
CA ASN A 12 1.94 -2.05 6.21
C ASN A 12 2.54 -2.54 7.55
N HIS A 13 1.93 -3.53 8.22
CA HIS A 13 2.35 -3.95 9.56
C HIS A 13 3.21 -5.24 9.53
N LEU A 14 4.45 -5.22 10.03
CA LEU A 14 5.14 -6.47 10.40
C LEU A 14 4.52 -7.01 11.73
N PRO A 15 4.55 -8.32 12.04
CA PRO A 15 4.13 -8.85 13.36
C PRO A 15 5.30 -8.93 14.37
N LEU A 16 5.06 -8.71 15.67
CA LEU A 16 6.09 -8.72 16.73
C LEU A 16 6.09 -10.11 17.39
N HIS A 17 7.09 -10.92 17.03
CA HIS A 17 7.51 -12.22 17.58
C HIS A 17 6.45 -13.25 18.08
N SER A 18 6.47 -14.41 17.37
CA SER A 18 6.15 -15.77 17.82
C SER A 18 4.85 -16.04 18.56
N GLN A 19 3.79 -16.37 17.81
CA GLN A 19 2.81 -17.38 18.22
C GLN A 19 2.14 -17.97 16.97
N SER A 20 2.32 -19.27 16.80
CA SER A 20 1.64 -20.09 15.81
C SER A 20 0.15 -20.16 16.13
N THR A 21 -0.68 -19.40 15.43
CA THR A 21 -2.11 -19.71 15.27
C THR A 21 -2.55 -19.32 13.86
N HIS A 22 -3.14 -20.30 13.18
CA HIS A 22 -3.88 -20.20 11.93
C HIS A 22 -4.64 -18.89 11.78
N GLY A 23 -4.35 -18.16 10.71
CA GLY A 23 -4.96 -16.89 10.39
C GLY A 23 -3.94 -16.07 9.64
N VAL A 24 -3.72 -16.40 8.37
CA VAL A 24 -3.12 -15.46 7.44
C VAL A 24 -4.06 -14.25 7.49
N ASP A 25 -3.60 -13.21 8.16
CA ASP A 25 -4.26 -11.94 8.20
C ASP A 25 -4.35 -11.44 6.74
N ASP A 26 -5.50 -11.67 6.10
CA ASP A 26 -5.77 -11.41 4.67
C ASP A 26 -5.45 -9.95 4.28
N ARG A 27 -5.39 -9.06 5.28
CA ARG A 27 -5.01 -7.65 5.17
C ARG A 27 -3.56 -7.44 4.71
N SER A 28 -2.66 -8.39 4.99
CA SER A 28 -1.26 -8.32 4.54
C SER A 28 -1.04 -8.97 3.17
N ALA A 29 -2.07 -9.59 2.57
CA ALA A 29 -1.90 -10.41 1.39
C ALA A 29 -1.41 -9.59 0.19
N PHE A 30 -1.97 -8.40 -0.07
CA PHE A 30 -1.47 -7.49 -1.10
C PHE A 30 0.02 -7.21 -0.94
N VAL A 31 0.41 -6.77 0.26
CA VAL A 31 1.76 -6.27 0.53
C VAL A 31 2.82 -7.38 0.63
N ARG A 32 2.40 -8.59 0.99
CA ARG A 32 3.27 -9.79 1.02
C ARG A 32 3.33 -10.53 -0.31
N SER A 33 2.52 -10.14 -1.29
CA SER A 33 2.49 -10.73 -2.63
C SER A 33 3.45 -10.00 -3.58
N GLU A 34 3.52 -10.48 -4.82
CA GLU A 34 4.27 -9.86 -5.91
C GLU A 34 3.54 -8.65 -6.53
N ALA A 35 2.24 -8.49 -6.25
CA ALA A 35 1.39 -7.39 -6.74
C ALA A 35 1.99 -5.97 -6.64
N PRO A 36 2.60 -5.53 -5.51
CA PRO A 36 3.22 -4.20 -5.44
C PRO A 36 4.37 -4.00 -6.44
N ASN A 37 5.02 -5.07 -6.93
CA ASN A 37 6.09 -4.97 -7.93
C ASN A 37 5.56 -4.60 -9.32
N GLU A 38 4.25 -4.76 -9.57
CA GLU A 38 3.61 -4.39 -10.84
C GLU A 38 3.41 -2.88 -10.99
N PHE A 39 3.55 -2.11 -9.90
CA PHE A 39 3.26 -0.67 -9.85
C PHE A 39 4.55 0.17 -9.71
N PRO A 40 5.17 0.62 -10.83
CA PRO A 40 6.35 1.47 -10.76
C PRO A 40 6.01 2.82 -10.10
N GLY A 41 6.74 3.18 -9.05
CA GLY A 41 6.48 4.39 -8.27
C GLY A 41 5.71 4.14 -6.96
N LEU A 42 5.21 2.92 -6.73
CA LEU A 42 4.65 2.52 -5.43
C LEU A 42 5.77 2.12 -4.46
N SER A 43 5.90 2.86 -3.36
CA SER A 43 6.74 2.55 -2.21
C SER A 43 5.90 1.92 -1.12
N VAL A 44 6.37 0.82 -0.53
CA VAL A 44 5.68 0.20 0.62
C VAL A 44 6.55 0.32 1.88
N LYS A 45 6.13 1.18 2.80
CA LYS A 45 6.64 1.35 4.15
C LYS A 45 5.97 0.37 5.10
N TYR A 46 6.59 0.11 6.25
CA TYR A 46 5.95 -0.69 7.28
C TYR A 46 6.01 0.00 8.64
N VAL A 47 4.86 0.27 9.26
CA VAL A 47 4.77 0.97 10.55
C VAL A 47 3.97 0.13 11.54
N ARG A 48 4.52 -0.01 12.75
CA ARG A 48 3.92 -0.80 13.82
C ARG A 48 2.82 0.00 14.52
N GLY A 49 1.70 -0.65 14.81
CA GLY A 49 0.60 -0.06 15.59
C GLY A 49 -0.19 1.05 14.89
N ALA A 50 0.03 1.27 13.58
CA ALA A 50 -0.72 2.24 12.78
C ALA A 50 -1.73 1.56 11.87
N ASP A 51 -2.81 2.28 11.52
CA ASP A 51 -3.78 1.83 10.53
C ASP A 51 -3.16 1.79 9.13
N PRO A 52 -3.41 0.75 8.31
CA PRO A 52 -2.88 0.71 6.95
C PRO A 52 -3.59 1.76 6.09
N VAL A 53 -2.78 2.59 5.43
CA VAL A 53 -3.23 3.67 4.57
C VAL A 53 -2.47 3.68 3.24
N VAL A 54 -3.17 4.06 2.18
CA VAL A 54 -2.60 4.39 0.87
C VAL A 54 -2.47 5.91 0.78
N LYS A 55 -1.29 6.40 0.42
CA LYS A 55 -1.05 7.84 0.19
C LYS A 55 -0.69 8.08 -1.26
N LEU A 56 -1.44 8.97 -1.90
CA LEU A 56 -1.11 9.48 -3.23
C LEU A 56 -0.20 10.69 -3.06
N LEU A 57 1.02 10.63 -3.59
CA LEU A 57 1.93 11.79 -3.58
C LEU A 57 1.95 12.44 -4.97
N ASP A 58 2.16 13.75 -4.99
CA ASP A 58 2.44 14.53 -6.19
C ASP A 58 3.92 14.37 -6.64
N GLY A 59 4.30 14.92 -7.79
CA GLY A 59 5.68 14.95 -8.28
C GLY A 59 6.69 15.60 -7.32
N ASP A 60 6.24 16.48 -6.40
CA ASP A 60 7.07 17.04 -5.33
C ASP A 60 7.17 16.13 -4.08
N GLY A 61 6.45 15.00 -4.05
CA GLY A 61 6.42 14.06 -2.92
C GLY A 61 5.46 14.46 -1.79
N ASN A 62 4.64 15.49 -1.99
CA ASN A 62 3.61 15.90 -1.03
C ASN A 62 2.39 14.98 -1.10
N THR A 63 1.82 14.62 0.06
CA THR A 63 0.58 13.85 0.14
C THR A 63 -0.59 14.69 -0.38
N GLN A 64 -1.13 14.27 -1.52
CA GLN A 64 -2.35 14.84 -2.11
C GLN A 64 -3.59 14.20 -1.50
N GLU A 65 -3.56 12.89 -1.27
CA GLU A 65 -4.70 12.13 -0.77
C GLU A 65 -4.24 10.97 0.14
N GLU A 66 -5.01 10.71 1.21
CA GLU A 66 -4.78 9.61 2.15
C GLU A 66 -6.08 8.80 2.33
N LEU A 67 -5.99 7.49 2.11
CA LEU A 67 -7.12 6.57 2.16
C LEU A 67 -6.82 5.42 3.12
N SER A 68 -7.70 5.19 4.09
CA SER A 68 -7.64 4.01 4.96
C SER A 68 -8.10 2.77 4.23
N ILE A 69 -7.21 1.78 4.15
CA ILE A 69 -7.49 0.48 3.52
C ILE A 69 -7.80 -0.61 4.56
N GLN A 70 -8.08 -0.23 5.81
CA GLN A 70 -8.38 -1.16 6.91
C GLN A 70 -9.49 -2.16 6.56
N LYS A 71 -10.45 -1.73 5.74
CA LYS A 71 -11.64 -2.52 5.34
C LYS A 71 -11.61 -2.98 3.89
N TRP A 72 -10.53 -2.74 3.15
CA TRP A 72 -10.44 -3.06 1.73
C TRP A 72 -9.84 -4.45 1.55
N ASP A 73 -10.42 -5.22 0.64
CA ASP A 73 -9.86 -6.51 0.22
C ASP A 73 -8.70 -6.30 -0.76
N THR A 74 -7.88 -7.33 -0.96
CA THR A 74 -6.72 -7.28 -1.87
C THR A 74 -7.13 -6.86 -3.29
N ASP A 75 -8.26 -7.36 -3.79
CA ASP A 75 -8.75 -7.04 -5.14
C ASP A 75 -9.10 -5.55 -5.29
N THR A 76 -9.80 -4.98 -4.30
CA THR A 76 -10.16 -3.55 -4.25
C THR A 76 -8.92 -2.66 -4.21
N VAL A 77 -7.89 -3.05 -3.46
CA VAL A 77 -6.62 -2.30 -3.44
C VAL A 77 -5.95 -2.34 -4.81
N ILE A 78 -5.90 -3.50 -5.48
CA ILE A 78 -5.33 -3.61 -6.84
C ILE A 78 -6.13 -2.79 -7.85
N GLU A 79 -7.46 -2.83 -7.79
CA GLU A 79 -8.38 -2.02 -8.63
C GLU A 79 -8.18 -0.53 -8.45
N PHE A 80 -8.02 -0.07 -7.22
CA PHE A 80 -7.75 1.33 -6.94
C PHE A 80 -6.37 1.75 -7.49
N LEU A 81 -5.33 0.95 -7.25
CA LEU A 81 -3.98 1.30 -7.67
C LEU A 81 -3.84 1.32 -9.20
N ARG A 82 -4.49 0.40 -9.93
CA ARG A 82 -4.47 0.41 -11.41
C ARG A 82 -5.18 1.64 -11.98
N GLU A 83 -6.31 2.06 -11.42
CA GLU A 83 -7.05 3.24 -11.90
C GLU A 83 -6.26 4.54 -11.63
N HIS A 84 -5.55 4.61 -10.51
CA HIS A 84 -4.82 5.81 -10.11
C HIS A 84 -3.35 5.88 -10.56
N MET A 85 -2.82 4.84 -11.22
CA MET A 85 -1.42 4.75 -11.68
C MET A 85 -1.26 4.46 -13.18
N GLU A 86 -2.35 4.33 -13.94
CA GLU A 86 -2.33 4.29 -15.41
C GLU A 86 -1.98 5.66 -16.04
#